data_AF-A0A1I7KQ43-F1
#
_entry.id   AF-A0A1I7KQ43-F1
#
_cell.length_a   1.000
_cell.length_b   1.000
_cell.length_c   1.000
_cell.angle_alpha   90.00
_cell.angle_beta   90.00
_cell.angle_gamma   90.00
#
_symmetry.space_group_name_H-M   'P 1'
#
loop_
_entity.id
_entity.type
_entity.pdbx_description
1 polymer ?
#
loop_
_entity_poly.entity_id
_entity_poly.type
_entity_poly.pdbx_seq_one_letter_code
_entity_poly.pdbx_strand_id
1 'polypeptide(L)'
;MLARDQHPANPEWAAAKVAPLPRRWQGRLFRGWEKRRNAYNAADLGAEGEATRGAAYWLAETLDSLRTTSLPLDASDADICARADECARNCTDLASAFHQVETLRAAMEGACRASFVKPPIRNKRMTDSAAIARMTCPMWWRRRLRRAQANAVEAAAISIGYVNRTRDVYVSNESVACRVQQNRRNAAMLDATKARNEIGQEMTLTQLVAVSVSNPAIKRGELMTRLAGFERIAREFGHEGLFLTITCPSRMHKWRTVAGGRVVENPRYDGTKPDEAQRYLSKMWGLLRSKLDRDGLQRYGFRIAEPNHDGTPHWHMILFFDPVFKGGSARAHLHRVVRRYALADSPNEPGAQQHRVNSKRIDWSKGSAAAYLAKYISKNIDGYRVGEDLYGNPALETCRRVEAWAATWRIRQFQQIGGAPVTPWREARRVKELPADAPAHVALAHRACNKVAAMEGDGPEGQSVAWDLYTKAQGGVFVGRDYRIKVLKEDQGGTGRYGEPLPAKPVGLVTVVEQEYRDGIVFGTRLLNWVVKSARHQWEIIVRGGGQSKGGAAPAWTRVNNCTRGDFENLSKRFNESISVLESLDRLYNPEFHGPWNVPELQNSLKEKQWNQPNLSAKPSRS
;
A
#
# COMPACT_ATOMS: atom_id res chain seq x y z
N MET A 1 34.23 -39.32 -43.50
CA MET A 1 33.16 -39.04 -42.51
C MET A 1 33.63 -37.90 -41.62
N LEU A 2 33.68 -36.69 -42.18
CA LEU A 2 34.20 -35.51 -41.50
C LEU A 2 33.13 -34.99 -40.54
N ALA A 3 33.52 -34.77 -39.29
CA ALA A 3 32.69 -34.17 -38.28
C ALA A 3 32.08 -32.87 -38.83
N ARG A 4 30.75 -32.88 -39.06
CA ARG A 4 29.99 -31.64 -39.21
C ARG A 4 30.25 -30.83 -37.95
N ASP A 5 30.99 -29.73 -38.11
CA ASP A 5 31.19 -28.71 -37.08
C ASP A 5 29.86 -28.48 -36.35
N GLN A 6 29.80 -28.92 -35.10
CA GLN A 6 28.65 -28.66 -34.24
C GLN A 6 28.67 -27.16 -33.95
N HIS A 7 27.84 -26.40 -34.69
CA HIS A 7 27.62 -25.00 -34.37
C HIS A 7 27.26 -24.90 -32.87
N PRO A 8 27.96 -24.06 -32.07
CA PRO A 8 27.89 -24.06 -30.61
C PRO A 8 26.52 -23.66 -30.03
N ALA A 9 25.55 -23.37 -30.89
CA ALA A 9 24.17 -23.03 -30.57
C ALA A 9 23.25 -24.15 -31.04
N ASN A 10 23.42 -25.37 -30.50
CA ASN A 10 22.55 -26.51 -30.73
C ASN A 10 21.37 -26.53 -29.70
N PRO A 11 20.40 -27.46 -29.82
CA PRO A 11 19.29 -27.55 -28.85
C PRO A 11 19.75 -27.73 -27.40
N GLU A 12 20.81 -28.50 -27.15
CA GLU A 12 21.38 -28.69 -25.81
C GLU A 12 21.91 -27.39 -25.22
N TRP A 13 22.61 -26.59 -26.02
CA TRP A 13 23.06 -25.25 -25.65
C TRP A 13 21.87 -24.35 -25.27
N ALA A 14 20.82 -24.32 -26.09
CA ALA A 14 19.65 -23.47 -25.82
C ALA A 14 18.93 -23.91 -24.54
N ALA A 15 18.79 -25.23 -24.32
CA ALA A 15 18.22 -25.80 -23.11
C ALA A 15 19.04 -25.43 -21.86
N ALA A 16 20.37 -25.56 -21.93
CA ALA A 16 21.27 -25.18 -20.85
C ALA A 16 21.19 -23.68 -20.53
N LYS A 17 21.02 -22.82 -21.54
CA LYS A 17 20.90 -21.37 -21.35
C LYS A 17 19.60 -20.96 -20.65
N VAL A 18 18.49 -21.64 -20.92
CA VAL A 18 17.19 -21.32 -20.29
C VAL A 18 16.98 -22.03 -18.96
N ALA A 19 17.77 -23.06 -18.62
CA ALA A 19 17.62 -23.84 -17.39
C ALA A 19 17.49 -23.01 -16.10
N PRO A 20 18.22 -21.88 -15.89
CA PRO A 20 18.10 -21.04 -14.69
C PRO A 20 16.84 -20.15 -14.61
N LEU A 21 15.82 -20.46 -15.40
CA LEU A 21 14.54 -19.73 -15.47
C LEU A 21 13.38 -20.60 -14.99
N PRO A 22 12.28 -20.00 -14.53
CA PRO A 22 11.06 -20.74 -14.21
C PRO A 22 10.64 -21.68 -15.35
N ARG A 23 10.24 -22.93 -15.00
CA ARG A 23 9.92 -24.00 -15.96
C ARG A 23 8.94 -23.57 -17.07
N ARG A 24 7.94 -22.75 -16.75
CA ARG A 24 6.98 -22.21 -17.73
C ARG A 24 7.64 -21.34 -18.80
N TRP A 25 8.71 -20.65 -18.45
CA TRP A 25 9.43 -19.69 -19.31
C TRP A 25 10.44 -20.40 -20.19
N GLN A 26 11.09 -21.45 -19.67
CA GLN A 26 12.05 -22.28 -20.40
C GLN A 26 11.47 -22.72 -21.75
N GLY A 27 10.31 -23.39 -21.74
CA GLY A 27 9.69 -23.88 -22.96
C GLY A 27 9.26 -22.78 -23.94
N ARG A 28 8.90 -21.60 -23.44
CA ARG A 28 8.52 -20.47 -24.30
C ARG A 28 9.73 -19.85 -25.00
N LEU A 29 10.81 -19.61 -24.27
CA LEU A 29 12.05 -19.07 -24.83
C LEU A 29 12.72 -20.07 -25.76
N PHE A 30 12.70 -21.36 -25.39
CA PHE A 30 13.20 -22.45 -26.24
C PHE A 30 12.46 -22.51 -27.58
N ARG A 31 11.12 -22.55 -27.57
CA ARG A 31 10.32 -22.50 -28.82
C ARG A 31 10.54 -21.21 -29.62
N GLY A 32 10.76 -20.09 -28.93
CA GLY A 32 11.07 -18.80 -29.56
C GLY A 32 12.43 -18.79 -30.27
N TRP A 33 13.42 -19.48 -29.69
CA TRP A 33 14.73 -19.71 -30.27
C TRP A 33 14.63 -20.69 -31.45
N GLU A 34 13.96 -21.83 -31.28
CA GLU A 34 13.78 -22.86 -32.30
C GLU A 34 13.09 -22.32 -33.54
N LYS A 35 12.01 -21.54 -33.35
CA LYS A 35 11.32 -20.87 -34.46
C LYS A 35 12.24 -19.95 -35.26
N ARG A 36 13.14 -19.21 -34.59
CA ARG A 36 14.08 -18.29 -35.26
C ARG A 36 15.21 -19.04 -35.96
N ARG A 37 15.72 -20.08 -35.31
CA ARG A 37 16.75 -20.96 -35.88
C ARG A 37 16.25 -21.59 -37.19
N ASN A 38 14.98 -21.99 -37.23
CA ASN A 38 14.36 -22.62 -38.40
C ASN A 38 13.77 -21.60 -39.40
N ALA A 39 13.91 -20.30 -39.16
CA ALA A 39 13.39 -19.25 -40.04
C ALA A 39 14.45 -18.85 -41.07
N TYR A 40 14.75 -19.76 -42.00
CA TYR A 40 15.62 -19.49 -43.14
C TYR A 40 15.05 -20.14 -44.41
N ASN A 41 15.45 -19.60 -45.56
CA ASN A 41 15.18 -20.21 -46.85
C ASN A 41 16.30 -21.21 -47.18
N ALA A 42 15.95 -22.48 -47.35
CA ALA A 42 16.93 -23.54 -47.61
C ALA A 42 17.62 -23.40 -48.99
N ALA A 43 17.07 -22.59 -49.90
CA ALA A 43 17.68 -22.31 -51.19
C ALA A 43 18.85 -21.32 -51.11
N ASP A 44 18.96 -20.55 -50.02
CA ASP A 44 19.96 -19.49 -49.87
C ASP A 44 21.21 -20.03 -49.14
N LEU A 45 22.35 -20.07 -49.84
CA LEU A 45 23.63 -20.52 -49.29
C LEU A 45 24.02 -19.68 -48.06
N GLY A 46 24.18 -20.35 -46.91
CA GLY A 46 24.58 -19.71 -45.65
C GLY A 46 23.44 -19.16 -44.79
N ALA A 47 22.20 -19.16 -45.28
CA ALA A 47 21.04 -18.64 -44.53
C ALA A 47 20.75 -19.46 -43.25
N GLU A 48 21.01 -20.78 -43.26
CA GLU A 48 20.91 -21.62 -42.05
C GLU A 48 21.88 -21.16 -40.94
N GLY A 49 23.12 -20.84 -41.33
CA GLY A 49 24.15 -20.36 -40.40
C GLY A 49 23.80 -18.98 -39.83
N GLU A 50 23.26 -18.10 -40.67
CA GLU A 50 22.78 -16.77 -40.24
C GLU A 50 21.59 -16.87 -39.28
N ALA A 51 20.58 -17.68 -39.60
CA ALA A 51 19.44 -17.91 -38.71
C ALA A 51 19.85 -18.55 -37.39
N THR A 52 20.80 -19.48 -37.40
CA THR A 52 21.35 -20.09 -36.18
C THR A 52 22.05 -19.05 -35.29
N ARG A 53 22.90 -18.21 -35.88
CA ARG A 53 23.55 -17.09 -35.15
C ARG A 53 22.54 -16.08 -34.63
N GLY A 54 21.59 -15.65 -35.46
CA GLY A 54 20.53 -14.71 -35.09
C GLY A 54 19.66 -15.22 -33.95
N ALA A 55 19.30 -16.50 -33.96
CA ALA A 55 18.58 -17.14 -32.86
C ALA A 55 19.41 -17.16 -31.56
N ALA A 56 20.71 -17.49 -31.65
CA ALA A 56 21.61 -17.48 -30.51
C ALA A 56 21.78 -16.08 -29.91
N TYR A 57 21.99 -15.06 -30.74
CA TYR A 57 22.06 -13.66 -30.30
C TYR A 57 20.77 -13.20 -29.64
N TRP A 58 19.62 -13.48 -30.25
CA TRP A 58 18.32 -13.16 -29.67
C TRP A 58 18.13 -13.79 -28.29
N LEU A 59 18.49 -15.07 -28.12
CA LEU A 59 18.36 -15.75 -26.83
C LEU A 59 19.31 -15.16 -25.79
N ALA A 60 20.57 -14.91 -26.16
CA ALA A 60 21.56 -14.31 -25.27
C ALA A 60 21.17 -12.90 -24.82
N GLU A 61 20.76 -12.03 -25.74
CA GLU A 61 20.30 -10.67 -25.46
C GLU A 61 19.04 -10.69 -24.58
N THR A 62 18.10 -11.58 -24.88
CA THR A 62 16.90 -11.76 -24.04
C THR A 62 17.32 -12.13 -22.62
N LEU A 63 18.17 -13.14 -22.44
CA LEU A 63 18.60 -13.59 -21.11
C LEU A 63 19.36 -12.51 -20.33
N ASP A 64 20.24 -11.76 -21.01
CA ASP A 64 20.98 -10.66 -20.40
C ASP A 64 20.02 -9.58 -19.89
N SER A 65 18.99 -9.23 -20.68
CA SER A 65 17.96 -8.28 -20.25
C SER A 65 17.16 -8.72 -19.02
N LEU A 66 17.07 -10.03 -18.74
CA LEU A 66 16.38 -10.57 -17.57
C LEU A 66 17.26 -10.58 -16.31
N ARG A 67 18.57 -10.43 -16.46
CA ARG A 67 19.56 -10.53 -15.37
C ARG A 67 19.59 -9.26 -14.51
N THR A 68 18.56 -9.11 -13.68
CA THR A 68 18.36 -7.94 -12.80
C THR A 68 18.53 -8.24 -11.32
N THR A 69 19.09 -9.41 -11.00
CA THR A 69 19.28 -9.95 -9.65
C THR A 69 20.57 -10.78 -9.60
N SER A 70 21.11 -11.00 -8.40
CA SER A 70 22.31 -11.80 -8.19
C SER A 70 22.05 -13.32 -8.16
N LEU A 71 20.80 -13.74 -8.33
CA LEU A 71 20.36 -15.13 -8.24
C LEU A 71 19.64 -15.54 -9.54
N PRO A 72 19.66 -16.84 -9.92
CA PRO A 72 18.77 -17.36 -10.95
C PRO A 72 17.30 -16.98 -10.72
N LEU A 73 16.50 -16.82 -11.77
CA LEU A 73 15.11 -16.36 -11.62
C LEU A 73 14.20 -17.46 -11.05
N ASP A 74 14.61 -18.72 -11.11
CA ASP A 74 13.96 -19.86 -10.46
C ASP A 74 14.46 -20.15 -9.04
N ALA A 75 15.38 -19.33 -8.51
CA ALA A 75 15.98 -19.54 -7.19
C ALA A 75 14.94 -19.78 -6.09
N SER A 76 15.17 -20.82 -5.30
CA SER A 76 14.35 -21.19 -4.16
C SER A 76 14.60 -20.27 -2.96
N ASP A 77 13.75 -20.37 -1.93
CA ASP A 77 13.98 -19.62 -0.69
C ASP A 77 15.26 -20.08 0.04
N ALA A 78 15.69 -21.33 -0.15
CA ALA A 78 16.94 -21.85 0.40
C ALA A 78 18.14 -21.18 -0.28
N ASP A 79 18.12 -21.05 -1.61
CA ASP A 79 19.17 -20.36 -2.38
C ASP A 79 19.30 -18.89 -1.95
N ILE A 80 18.15 -18.22 -1.74
CA ILE A 80 18.13 -16.84 -1.23
C ILE A 80 18.73 -16.76 0.18
N CYS A 81 18.47 -17.75 1.04
CA CYS A 81 19.05 -17.79 2.39
C CYS A 81 20.56 -18.02 2.35
N ALA A 82 21.03 -18.97 1.54
CA ALA A 82 22.45 -19.26 1.36
C ALA A 82 23.21 -18.03 0.83
N ARG A 83 22.68 -17.38 -0.21
CA ARG A 83 23.25 -16.14 -0.76
C ARG A 83 23.25 -14.99 0.24
N ALA A 84 22.23 -14.91 1.09
CA ALA A 84 22.19 -13.89 2.14
C ALA A 84 23.28 -14.10 3.21
N ASP A 85 23.54 -15.35 3.57
CA ASP A 85 24.60 -15.71 4.53
C ASP A 85 25.98 -15.41 3.91
N GLU A 86 26.17 -15.71 2.61
CA GLU A 86 27.38 -15.34 1.86
C GLU A 86 27.58 -13.82 1.80
N CYS A 87 26.57 -13.04 1.41
CA CYS A 87 26.68 -11.59 1.33
C CYS A 87 27.01 -10.95 2.69
N ALA A 88 26.46 -11.50 3.77
CA ALA A 88 26.77 -11.07 5.12
C ALA A 88 28.22 -11.38 5.50
N ARG A 89 28.71 -12.59 5.19
CA ARG A 89 30.13 -12.96 5.39
C ARG A 89 31.07 -12.07 4.61
N ASN A 90 30.81 -11.84 3.31
CA ASN A 90 31.63 -10.96 2.48
C ASN A 90 31.71 -9.54 3.08
N CYS A 91 30.61 -9.02 3.64
CA CYS A 91 30.66 -7.74 4.34
C CYS A 91 31.45 -7.82 5.64
N THR A 92 31.34 -8.90 6.41
CA THR A 92 32.17 -9.12 7.60
C THR A 92 33.66 -9.17 7.25
N ASP A 93 34.03 -9.84 6.17
CA ASP A 93 35.42 -9.96 5.72
C ASP A 93 36.00 -8.60 5.30
N LEU A 94 35.18 -7.72 4.70
CA LEU A 94 35.58 -6.34 4.42
C LEU A 94 35.96 -5.56 5.69
N ALA A 95 35.38 -5.90 6.85
CA ALA A 95 35.72 -5.24 8.12
C ALA A 95 37.15 -5.57 8.59
N SER A 96 37.72 -6.68 8.11
CA SER A 96 39.12 -7.02 8.36
C SER A 96 40.10 -6.22 7.49
N ALA A 97 39.64 -5.74 6.32
CA ALA A 97 40.48 -5.02 5.36
C ALA A 97 40.36 -3.48 5.47
N PHE A 98 39.22 -2.96 5.93
CA PHE A 98 38.97 -1.53 6.07
C PHE A 98 38.72 -1.16 7.54
N HIS A 99 39.64 -0.38 8.12
CA HIS A 99 39.60 -0.02 9.55
C HIS A 99 38.91 1.32 9.84
N GLN A 100 38.72 2.18 8.83
CA GLN A 100 37.95 3.42 8.97
C GLN A 100 36.47 3.14 8.68
N VAL A 101 35.58 3.68 9.53
CA VAL A 101 34.14 3.40 9.49
C VAL A 101 33.50 3.85 8.18
N GLU A 102 33.89 5.01 7.68
CA GLU A 102 33.34 5.62 6.47
C GLU A 102 33.73 4.81 5.22
N THR A 103 34.99 4.39 5.12
CA THR A 103 35.50 3.59 3.99
C THR A 103 34.95 2.17 4.03
N LEU A 104 34.89 1.55 5.22
CA LEU A 104 34.23 0.26 5.42
C LEU A 104 32.76 0.30 4.98
N ARG A 105 32.02 1.33 5.43
CA ARG A 105 30.63 1.52 5.01
C ARG A 105 30.54 1.67 3.50
N ALA A 106 31.39 2.48 2.87
CA ALA A 106 31.37 2.66 1.42
C ALA A 106 31.67 1.35 0.65
N ALA A 107 32.63 0.55 1.12
CA ALA A 107 32.94 -0.76 0.54
C ALA A 107 31.75 -1.74 0.65
N MET A 108 31.12 -1.83 1.82
CA MET A 108 29.91 -2.65 2.01
C MET A 108 28.72 -2.15 1.18
N GLU A 109 28.58 -0.82 1.00
CA GLU A 109 27.58 -0.24 0.11
C GLU A 109 27.82 -0.64 -1.35
N GLY A 110 29.09 -0.76 -1.77
CA GLY A 110 29.49 -1.35 -3.04
C GLY A 110 29.08 -2.81 -3.18
N ALA A 111 29.37 -3.65 -2.17
CA ALA A 111 28.95 -5.05 -2.14
C ALA A 111 27.42 -5.23 -2.20
N CYS A 112 26.66 -4.35 -1.54
CA CYS A 112 25.21 -4.28 -1.69
C CYS A 112 24.78 -4.07 -3.13
N ARG A 113 25.37 -3.09 -3.81
CA ARG A 113 25.03 -2.75 -5.21
C ARG A 113 25.41 -3.87 -6.18
N ALA A 114 26.57 -4.50 -5.99
CA ALA A 114 27.00 -5.66 -6.77
C ALA A 114 26.02 -6.84 -6.65
N SER A 115 25.36 -6.98 -5.50
CA SER A 115 24.29 -7.97 -5.26
C SER A 115 22.89 -7.46 -5.61
N PHE A 116 22.75 -6.37 -6.38
CA PHE A 116 21.47 -5.76 -6.76
C PHE A 116 20.59 -5.33 -5.57
N VAL A 117 21.20 -5.11 -4.40
CA VAL A 117 20.54 -4.68 -3.18
C VAL A 117 20.85 -3.21 -2.94
N LYS A 118 19.80 -2.41 -2.72
CA LYS A 118 19.99 -1.02 -2.28
C LYS A 118 20.61 -1.04 -0.87
N PRO A 119 21.70 -0.30 -0.60
CA PRO A 119 22.28 -0.22 0.74
C PRO A 119 21.35 0.49 1.75
N PRO A 120 21.66 0.44 3.06
CA PRO A 120 21.05 1.32 4.07
C PRO A 120 21.19 2.80 3.69
N ILE A 121 20.12 3.58 3.84
CA ILE A 121 20.09 5.00 3.44
C ILE A 121 21.02 5.81 4.34
N ARG A 122 21.81 6.73 3.77
CA ARG A 122 22.52 7.76 4.53
C ARG A 122 21.55 8.88 4.91
N ASN A 123 21.22 8.99 6.20
CA ASN A 123 20.42 10.08 6.76
C ASN A 123 20.71 10.24 8.26
N LYS A 124 20.27 11.35 8.86
CA LYS A 124 20.50 11.67 10.30
C LYS A 124 20.02 10.59 11.29
N ARG A 125 19.13 9.68 10.88
CA ARG A 125 18.61 8.61 11.74
C ARG A 125 19.37 7.29 11.59
N MET A 126 20.23 7.15 10.57
CA MET A 126 20.96 5.92 10.27
C MET A 126 22.46 6.18 10.44
N THR A 127 22.99 5.84 11.61
CA THR A 127 24.44 5.91 11.88
C THR A 127 25.20 4.91 11.04
N ASP A 128 26.50 5.15 10.86
CA ASP A 128 27.36 4.26 10.09
C ASP A 128 27.48 2.88 10.74
N SER A 129 27.61 2.82 12.07
CA SER A 129 27.60 1.57 12.83
C SER A 129 26.29 0.78 12.64
N ALA A 130 25.13 1.45 12.63
CA ALA A 130 23.85 0.78 12.38
C ALA A 130 23.72 0.28 10.94
N ALA A 131 24.27 1.01 9.97
CA ALA A 131 24.33 0.58 8.58
C ALA A 131 25.24 -0.65 8.42
N ILE A 132 26.44 -0.62 8.99
CA ILE A 132 27.39 -1.75 8.99
C ILE A 132 26.76 -2.98 9.65
N ALA A 133 26.18 -2.84 10.84
CA ALA A 133 25.50 -3.94 11.55
C ALA A 133 24.36 -4.56 10.74
N ARG A 134 23.72 -3.80 9.84
CA ARG A 134 22.73 -4.35 8.89
C ARG A 134 23.41 -5.10 7.76
N MET A 135 24.48 -4.56 7.19
CA MET A 135 25.21 -5.16 6.06
C MET A 135 26.00 -6.42 6.47
N THR A 136 26.34 -6.60 7.74
CA THR A 136 26.91 -7.86 8.26
C THR A 136 25.86 -8.84 8.78
N CYS A 137 24.56 -8.49 8.72
CA CYS A 137 23.49 -9.31 9.26
C CYS A 137 22.80 -10.14 8.18
N PRO A 138 22.85 -11.49 8.24
CA PRO A 138 22.21 -12.33 7.23
C PRO A 138 20.69 -12.15 7.18
N MET A 139 20.03 -11.91 8.33
CA MET A 139 18.59 -11.64 8.35
C MET A 139 18.19 -10.34 7.66
N TRP A 140 19.08 -9.35 7.62
CA TRP A 140 18.85 -8.14 6.82
C TRP A 140 18.94 -8.47 5.33
N TRP A 141 20.02 -9.15 4.92
CA TRP A 141 20.21 -9.62 3.54
C TRP A 141 19.06 -10.47 3.03
N ARG A 142 18.60 -11.46 3.81
CA ARG A 142 17.44 -12.30 3.45
C ARG A 142 16.22 -11.47 3.09
N ARG A 143 15.93 -10.39 3.84
CA ARG A 143 14.79 -9.50 3.55
C ARG A 143 15.00 -8.66 2.29
N ARG A 144 16.24 -8.22 2.03
CA ARG A 144 16.58 -7.42 0.85
C ARG A 144 16.61 -8.26 -0.42
N LEU A 145 17.27 -9.42 -0.38
CA LEU A 145 17.37 -10.36 -1.51
C LEU A 145 16.02 -10.94 -1.89
N ARG A 146 15.17 -11.37 -0.93
CA ARG A 146 13.79 -11.78 -1.24
C ARG A 146 13.00 -10.70 -1.98
N ARG A 147 13.22 -9.42 -1.64
CA ARG A 147 12.58 -8.30 -2.33
C ARG A 147 13.16 -8.09 -3.72
N ALA A 148 14.48 -8.08 -3.86
CA ALA A 148 15.16 -7.91 -5.15
C ALA A 148 14.74 -9.04 -6.12
N GLN A 149 14.75 -10.28 -5.63
CA GLN A 149 14.34 -11.46 -6.37
C GLN A 149 12.87 -11.38 -6.82
N ALA A 150 11.94 -11.10 -5.91
CA ALA A 150 10.52 -11.01 -6.28
C ALA A 150 10.27 -9.92 -7.34
N ASN A 151 10.94 -8.78 -7.23
CA ASN A 151 10.85 -7.71 -8.24
C ASN A 151 11.48 -8.12 -9.58
N ALA A 152 12.63 -8.81 -9.55
CA ALA A 152 13.34 -9.25 -10.76
C ALA A 152 12.53 -10.30 -11.53
N VAL A 153 12.00 -11.31 -10.83
CA VAL A 153 11.11 -12.33 -11.42
C VAL A 153 9.90 -11.66 -12.06
N GLU A 154 9.21 -10.78 -11.34
CA GLU A 154 8.02 -10.13 -11.90
C GLU A 154 8.34 -9.18 -13.07
N ALA A 155 9.43 -8.42 -12.98
CA ALA A 155 9.88 -7.56 -14.08
C ALA A 155 10.22 -8.38 -15.34
N ALA A 156 10.89 -9.52 -15.18
CA ALA A 156 11.18 -10.45 -16.25
C ALA A 156 9.89 -11.01 -16.88
N ALA A 157 8.91 -11.41 -16.05
CA ALA A 157 7.61 -11.90 -16.51
C ALA A 157 6.84 -10.86 -17.33
N ILE A 158 6.87 -9.59 -16.92
CA ILE A 158 6.29 -8.47 -17.69
C ILE A 158 7.03 -8.31 -19.03
N SER A 159 8.36 -8.29 -19.00
CA SER A 159 9.23 -8.07 -20.18
C SER A 159 8.99 -9.12 -21.26
N ILE A 160 9.01 -10.41 -20.89
CA ILE A 160 8.78 -11.52 -21.83
C ILE A 160 7.30 -11.74 -22.12
N GLY A 161 6.39 -10.95 -21.54
CA GLY A 161 4.98 -10.90 -21.89
C GLY A 161 4.10 -11.98 -21.29
N TYR A 162 4.38 -12.45 -20.07
CA TYR A 162 3.41 -13.25 -19.31
C TYR A 162 2.31 -12.38 -18.72
N VAL A 163 2.63 -11.15 -18.31
CA VAL A 163 1.68 -10.28 -17.62
C VAL A 163 0.91 -9.42 -18.61
N ASN A 164 -0.29 -9.88 -18.98
CA ASN A 164 -1.24 -9.13 -19.80
C ASN A 164 -2.65 -9.71 -19.70
N ARG A 165 -3.63 -9.05 -20.33
CA ARG A 165 -5.06 -9.41 -20.32
C ARG A 165 -5.37 -10.86 -20.72
N THR A 166 -4.60 -11.43 -21.65
CA THR A 166 -4.85 -12.78 -22.21
C THR A 166 -4.05 -13.90 -21.54
N ARG A 167 -3.24 -13.56 -20.53
CA ARG A 167 -2.36 -14.50 -19.82
C ARG A 167 -2.46 -14.28 -18.31
N ASP A 168 -1.35 -13.94 -17.66
CA ASP A 168 -1.26 -13.80 -16.22
C ASP A 168 -1.67 -12.35 -15.86
N VAL A 169 -2.98 -12.10 -15.78
CA VAL A 169 -3.53 -10.73 -15.54
C VAL A 169 -3.00 -10.18 -14.21
N TYR A 170 -2.62 -8.89 -14.21
CA TYR A 170 -2.12 -8.09 -13.08
C TYR A 170 -0.71 -8.44 -12.56
N VAL A 171 -0.35 -9.72 -12.52
CA VAL A 171 0.89 -10.24 -11.95
C VAL A 171 1.18 -11.62 -12.53
N SER A 172 2.42 -12.10 -12.56
CA SER A 172 2.75 -13.47 -13.02
C SER A 172 2.28 -14.58 -12.08
N ASN A 173 2.04 -15.80 -12.60
CA ASN A 173 1.75 -16.95 -11.73
C ASN A 173 2.92 -17.33 -10.82
N GLU A 174 4.16 -17.06 -11.25
CA GLU A 174 5.36 -17.28 -10.44
C GLU A 174 5.33 -16.44 -9.16
N SER A 175 4.97 -15.16 -9.27
CA SER A 175 4.77 -14.27 -8.13
C SER A 175 3.59 -14.70 -7.24
N VAL A 176 2.48 -15.18 -7.83
CA VAL A 176 1.34 -15.70 -7.06
C VAL A 176 1.74 -16.94 -6.27
N ALA A 177 2.42 -17.90 -6.88
CA ALA A 177 2.90 -19.11 -6.22
C ALA A 177 3.87 -18.78 -5.07
N CYS A 178 4.81 -17.86 -5.30
CA CYS A 178 5.73 -17.37 -4.27
C CYS A 178 4.96 -16.74 -3.09
N ARG A 179 3.94 -15.91 -3.38
CA ARG A 179 3.11 -15.28 -2.36
C ARG A 179 2.31 -16.29 -1.55
N VAL A 180 1.71 -17.29 -2.20
CA VAL A 180 0.97 -18.37 -1.53
C VAL A 180 1.90 -19.16 -0.62
N GLN A 181 3.08 -19.55 -1.09
CA GLN A 181 4.07 -20.27 -0.28
C GLN A 181 4.55 -19.41 0.91
N GLN A 182 4.77 -18.11 0.70
CA GLN A 182 5.11 -17.19 1.79
C GLN A 182 3.99 -17.11 2.83
N ASN A 183 2.73 -16.98 2.41
CA ASN A 183 1.59 -16.91 3.31
C ASN A 183 1.43 -18.22 4.10
N ARG A 184 1.63 -19.38 3.47
CA ARG A 184 1.63 -20.69 4.14
C ARG A 184 2.73 -20.80 5.20
N ARG A 185 3.96 -20.39 4.88
CA ARG A 185 5.09 -20.38 5.84
C ARG A 185 4.84 -19.43 7.02
N ASN A 186 4.30 -18.25 6.74
CA ASN A 186 3.94 -17.30 7.79
C ASN A 186 2.84 -17.87 8.70
N ALA A 187 1.79 -18.49 8.13
CA ALA A 187 0.72 -19.10 8.90
C ALA A 187 1.25 -20.22 9.81
N ALA A 188 2.06 -21.13 9.27
CA ALA A 188 2.69 -22.20 10.06
C ALA A 188 3.57 -21.65 11.20
N MET A 189 4.33 -20.58 10.96
CA MET A 189 5.15 -19.93 12.00
C MET A 189 4.28 -19.28 13.08
N LEU A 190 3.20 -18.58 12.70
CA LEU A 190 2.29 -17.93 13.65
C LEU A 190 1.56 -18.96 14.52
N ASP A 191 1.20 -20.10 13.94
CA ASP A 191 0.50 -21.18 14.64
C ASP A 191 1.41 -21.89 15.64
N ALA A 192 2.64 -22.19 15.23
CA ALA A 192 3.64 -22.83 16.07
C ALA A 192 4.30 -21.90 17.10
N THR A 193 4.00 -20.60 17.10
CA THR A 193 4.56 -19.63 18.06
C THR A 193 3.53 -19.31 19.14
N LYS A 194 3.85 -19.61 20.40
CA LYS A 194 3.03 -19.29 21.56
C LYS A 194 3.59 -18.09 22.30
N ALA A 195 2.70 -17.22 22.75
CA ALA A 195 3.00 -16.12 23.63
C ALA A 195 2.19 -16.22 24.93
N ARG A 196 2.80 -15.82 26.04
CA ARG A 196 2.16 -15.72 27.34
C ARG A 196 2.08 -14.25 27.75
N ASN A 197 0.97 -13.81 28.32
CA ASN A 197 0.85 -12.46 28.87
C ASN A 197 1.14 -12.42 30.38
N GLU A 198 1.13 -11.22 30.95
CA GLU A 198 1.42 -10.97 32.36
C GLU A 198 0.40 -11.59 33.34
N ILE A 199 -0.79 -11.99 32.87
CA ILE A 199 -1.82 -12.68 33.69
C ILE A 199 -1.79 -14.20 33.48
N GLY A 200 -0.76 -14.74 32.83
CA GLY A 200 -0.59 -16.18 32.61
C GLY A 200 -1.38 -16.77 31.44
N GLN A 201 -2.13 -15.94 30.69
CA GLN A 201 -2.87 -16.40 29.51
C GLN A 201 -1.90 -16.76 28.38
N GLU A 202 -2.05 -17.96 27.83
CA GLU A 202 -1.27 -18.43 26.68
C GLU A 202 -2.11 -18.44 25.41
N MET A 203 -1.57 -17.85 24.35
CA MET A 203 -2.21 -17.83 23.04
C MET A 203 -1.19 -18.04 21.93
N THR A 204 -1.60 -18.65 20.83
CA THR A 204 -0.78 -18.67 19.62
C THR A 204 -0.79 -17.28 18.97
N LEU A 205 0.27 -16.94 18.21
CA LEU A 205 0.25 -15.69 17.46
C LEU A 205 -0.88 -15.66 16.42
N THR A 206 -1.32 -16.81 15.91
CA THR A 206 -2.51 -16.92 15.05
C THR A 206 -3.77 -16.39 15.74
N GLN A 207 -4.02 -16.78 16.99
CA GLN A 207 -5.17 -16.29 17.75
C GLN A 207 -5.09 -14.77 17.99
N LEU A 208 -3.90 -14.24 18.28
CA LEU A 208 -3.68 -12.79 18.42
C LEU A 208 -3.90 -12.03 17.10
N VAL A 209 -3.51 -12.63 15.96
CA VAL A 209 -3.72 -12.04 14.63
C VAL A 209 -5.21 -11.97 14.28
N ALA A 210 -5.99 -13.02 14.62
CA ALA A 210 -7.41 -13.12 14.30
C ALA A 210 -8.24 -11.95 14.85
N VAL A 211 -7.87 -11.41 16.00
CA VAL A 211 -8.53 -10.26 16.66
C VAL A 211 -7.92 -8.90 16.29
N SER A 212 -6.94 -8.88 15.40
CA SER A 212 -6.20 -7.66 15.02
C SER A 212 -6.61 -7.10 13.66
N VAL A 213 -6.20 -5.86 13.37
CA VAL A 213 -6.34 -5.23 12.03
C VAL A 213 -5.55 -5.95 10.92
N SER A 214 -4.77 -6.98 11.26
CA SER A 214 -4.12 -7.86 10.29
C SER A 214 -5.11 -8.86 9.69
N ASN A 215 -6.25 -9.10 10.35
CA ASN A 215 -7.36 -9.86 9.79
C ASN A 215 -8.02 -9.06 8.64
N PRO A 216 -8.10 -9.62 7.41
CA PRO A 216 -8.73 -8.96 6.26
C PRO A 216 -10.14 -8.46 6.53
N ALA A 217 -10.96 -9.23 7.25
CA ALA A 217 -12.35 -8.85 7.56
C ALA A 217 -12.41 -7.62 8.48
N ILE A 218 -11.59 -7.57 9.53
CA ILE A 218 -11.48 -6.41 10.43
C ILE A 218 -10.95 -5.19 9.67
N LYS A 219 -9.93 -5.38 8.83
CA LYS A 219 -9.37 -4.31 7.99
C LYS A 219 -10.41 -3.72 7.03
N ARG A 220 -11.22 -4.57 6.38
CA ARG A 220 -12.35 -4.15 5.54
C ARG A 220 -13.37 -3.37 6.36
N GLY A 221 -13.79 -3.92 7.50
CA GLY A 221 -14.73 -3.26 8.41
C GLY A 221 -14.27 -1.86 8.80
N GLU A 222 -13.01 -1.71 9.22
CA GLU A 222 -12.43 -0.41 9.60
C GLU A 222 -12.35 0.57 8.43
N LEU A 223 -12.09 0.12 7.20
CA LEU A 223 -12.15 0.99 6.01
C LEU A 223 -13.59 1.45 5.73
N MET A 224 -14.55 0.53 5.82
CA MET A 224 -15.97 0.83 5.59
C MET A 224 -16.52 1.79 6.64
N THR A 225 -16.22 1.57 7.93
CA THR A 225 -16.61 2.48 9.03
C THR A 225 -16.15 3.91 8.77
N ARG A 226 -14.90 4.08 8.33
CA ARG A 226 -14.34 5.41 8.07
C ARG A 226 -14.95 6.09 6.86
N LEU A 227 -15.19 5.32 5.80
CA LEU A 227 -15.82 5.83 4.60
C LEU A 227 -17.28 6.23 4.84
N ALA A 228 -18.03 5.42 5.57
CA ALA A 228 -19.39 5.73 5.99
C ALA A 228 -19.44 6.99 6.86
N GLY A 229 -18.51 7.14 7.81
CA GLY A 229 -18.42 8.36 8.61
C GLY A 229 -18.10 9.61 7.78
N PHE A 230 -17.18 9.51 6.81
CA PHE A 230 -16.91 10.63 5.89
C PHE A 230 -18.10 10.99 5.02
N GLU A 231 -18.88 10.00 4.57
CA GLU A 231 -20.12 10.24 3.84
C GLU A 231 -21.17 10.95 4.71
N ARG A 232 -21.37 10.51 5.96
CA ARG A 232 -22.27 11.20 6.90
C ARG A 232 -21.89 12.66 7.10
N ILE A 233 -20.61 12.91 7.36
CA ILE A 233 -20.08 14.29 7.48
C ILE A 233 -20.30 15.07 6.18
N ALA A 234 -20.06 14.45 5.02
CA ALA A 234 -20.25 15.15 3.76
C ALA A 234 -21.71 15.58 3.55
N ARG A 235 -22.67 14.73 3.90
CA ARG A 235 -24.10 15.06 3.81
C ARG A 235 -24.49 16.15 4.80
N GLU A 236 -24.04 16.03 6.05
CA GLU A 236 -24.33 17.00 7.12
C GLU A 236 -23.84 18.41 6.77
N PHE A 237 -22.62 18.53 6.26
CA PHE A 237 -22.03 19.83 5.89
C PHE A 237 -22.30 20.24 4.42
N GLY A 238 -23.16 19.51 3.70
CA GLY A 238 -23.44 19.81 2.29
C GLY A 238 -22.24 19.70 1.34
N HIS A 239 -21.18 18.99 1.74
CA HIS A 239 -19.99 18.77 0.91
C HIS A 239 -20.31 17.92 -0.32
N GLU A 240 -19.64 18.24 -1.42
CA GLU A 240 -19.75 17.49 -2.67
C GLU A 240 -18.80 16.28 -2.68
N GLY A 241 -19.29 15.14 -3.18
CA GLY A 241 -18.49 13.94 -3.42
C GLY A 241 -18.04 13.82 -4.87
N LEU A 242 -16.76 13.50 -5.10
CA LEU A 242 -16.19 13.27 -6.42
C LEU A 242 -15.42 11.96 -6.47
N PHE A 243 -15.80 11.09 -7.40
CA PHE A 243 -15.01 9.92 -7.77
C PHE A 243 -14.04 10.27 -8.89
N LEU A 244 -12.76 9.99 -8.69
CA LEU A 244 -11.69 10.23 -9.64
C LEU A 244 -10.96 8.93 -9.97
N THR A 245 -10.72 8.70 -11.25
CA THR A 245 -9.77 7.70 -11.73
C THR A 245 -8.61 8.41 -12.39
N ILE A 246 -7.38 8.12 -11.96
CA ILE A 246 -6.16 8.65 -12.54
C ILE A 246 -5.27 7.49 -13.00
N THR A 247 -4.89 7.51 -14.27
CA THR A 247 -4.07 6.47 -14.91
C THR A 247 -2.66 6.98 -15.22
N CYS A 248 -1.74 6.05 -15.50
CA CYS A 248 -0.38 6.37 -15.95
C CYS A 248 -0.37 6.72 -17.46
N PRO A 249 0.65 7.46 -17.95
CA PRO A 249 0.85 7.66 -19.38
C PRO A 249 1.12 6.34 -20.11
N SER A 250 0.77 6.27 -21.40
CA SER A 250 0.91 5.06 -22.22
C SER A 250 2.34 4.51 -22.22
N ARG A 251 3.37 5.36 -22.15
CA ARG A 251 4.78 4.94 -22.07
C ARG A 251 5.10 3.99 -20.91
N MET A 252 4.29 3.97 -19.84
CA MET A 252 4.47 3.08 -18.70
C MET A 252 3.74 1.74 -18.84
N HIS A 253 2.93 1.57 -19.89
CA HIS A 253 2.15 0.36 -20.14
C HIS A 253 2.81 -0.51 -21.21
N LYS A 254 3.26 -1.73 -20.86
CA LYS A 254 3.91 -2.66 -21.80
C LYS A 254 2.95 -3.17 -22.86
N TRP A 255 1.70 -3.40 -22.48
CA TRP A 255 0.69 -4.04 -23.33
C TRP A 255 -0.49 -3.11 -23.54
N ARG A 256 -1.02 -3.06 -24.77
CA ARG A 256 -2.28 -2.39 -25.08
C ARG A 256 -3.27 -3.37 -25.69
N THR A 257 -4.55 -3.15 -25.42
CA THR A 257 -5.64 -3.92 -26.02
C THR A 257 -6.15 -3.16 -27.25
N VAL A 258 -6.23 -3.83 -28.40
CA VAL A 258 -6.79 -3.27 -29.64
C VAL A 258 -8.17 -3.87 -29.94
N ALA A 259 -8.79 -3.45 -31.04
CA ALA A 259 -10.10 -3.97 -31.48
C ALA A 259 -10.12 -5.51 -31.50
N GLY A 260 -11.26 -6.08 -31.07
CA GLY A 260 -11.42 -7.53 -30.92
C GLY A 260 -10.77 -8.14 -29.67
N GLY A 261 -10.30 -7.32 -28.72
CA GLY A 261 -9.71 -7.81 -27.47
C GLY A 261 -8.29 -8.34 -27.61
N ARG A 262 -7.68 -8.23 -28.79
CA ARG A 262 -6.30 -8.64 -29.06
C ARG A 262 -5.33 -7.79 -28.25
N VAL A 263 -4.36 -8.44 -27.63
CA VAL A 263 -3.28 -7.79 -26.90
C VAL A 263 -2.05 -7.65 -27.79
N VAL A 264 -1.54 -6.44 -27.92
CA VAL A 264 -0.31 -6.15 -28.68
C VAL A 264 0.67 -5.38 -27.81
N GLU A 265 1.95 -5.53 -28.12
CA GLU A 265 3.00 -4.76 -27.47
C GLU A 265 2.82 -3.27 -27.75
N ASN A 266 3.08 -2.45 -26.74
CA ASN A 266 3.07 -1.00 -26.89
C ASN A 266 4.46 -0.51 -27.33
N PRO A 267 4.61 0.05 -28.54
CA PRO A 267 5.91 0.54 -29.02
C PRO A 267 6.43 1.73 -28.22
N ARG A 268 5.58 2.40 -27.42
CA ARG A 268 5.99 3.53 -26.57
C ARG A 268 6.46 3.11 -25.18
N TYR A 269 6.41 1.81 -24.87
CA TYR A 269 6.79 1.34 -23.54
C TYR A 269 8.26 1.60 -23.26
N ASP A 270 8.56 2.24 -22.13
CA ASP A 270 9.90 2.72 -21.78
C ASP A 270 10.62 1.87 -20.73
N GLY A 271 10.07 0.69 -20.39
CA GLY A 271 10.64 -0.17 -19.35
C GLY A 271 10.19 0.16 -17.93
N THR A 272 9.33 1.17 -17.72
CA THR A 272 8.81 1.53 -16.40
C THR A 272 8.15 0.33 -15.71
N LYS A 273 8.57 0.06 -14.47
CA LYS A 273 8.03 -1.01 -13.64
C LYS A 273 6.86 -0.52 -12.77
N PRO A 274 5.97 -1.41 -12.29
CA PRO A 274 4.84 -1.00 -11.46
C PRO A 274 5.19 -0.20 -10.19
N ASP A 275 6.33 -0.45 -9.52
CA ASP A 275 6.75 0.37 -8.37
C ASP A 275 7.21 1.77 -8.78
N GLU A 276 7.79 1.91 -9.97
CA GLU A 276 8.16 3.19 -10.58
C GLU A 276 6.93 4.00 -10.98
N ALA A 277 5.97 3.36 -11.65
CA ALA A 277 4.69 3.96 -11.98
C ALA A 277 3.92 4.40 -10.72
N GLN A 278 3.95 3.60 -9.64
CA GLN A 278 3.35 4.01 -8.36
C GLN A 278 4.08 5.21 -7.74
N ARG A 279 5.41 5.28 -7.83
CA ARG A 279 6.18 6.47 -7.40
C ARG A 279 5.81 7.69 -8.24
N TYR A 280 5.63 7.53 -9.55
CA TYR A 280 5.18 8.59 -10.45
C TYR A 280 3.82 9.15 -10.00
N LEU A 281 2.80 8.30 -9.81
CA LEU A 281 1.48 8.74 -9.33
C LEU A 281 1.57 9.42 -7.95
N SER A 282 2.43 8.89 -7.06
CA SER A 282 2.66 9.48 -5.74
C SER A 282 3.31 10.86 -5.80
N LYS A 283 4.28 11.06 -6.69
CA LYS A 283 4.93 12.36 -6.93
C LYS A 283 3.93 13.36 -7.52
N MET A 284 3.18 12.95 -8.54
CA MET A 284 2.13 13.77 -9.17
C MET A 284 1.09 14.21 -8.14
N TRP A 285 0.57 13.28 -7.32
CA TRP A 285 -0.36 13.61 -6.25
C TRP A 285 0.23 14.54 -5.20
N GLY A 286 1.52 14.37 -4.85
CA GLY A 286 2.23 15.28 -3.96
C GLY A 286 2.19 16.73 -4.45
N LEU A 287 2.52 16.94 -5.73
CA LEU A 287 2.51 18.26 -6.37
C LEU A 287 1.11 18.86 -6.46
N LEU A 288 0.15 18.06 -6.94
CA LEU A 288 -1.27 18.41 -7.00
C LEU A 288 -1.80 18.81 -5.62
N ARG A 289 -1.52 18.01 -4.60
CA ARG A 289 -1.96 18.27 -3.23
C ARG A 289 -1.36 19.59 -2.71
N SER A 290 -0.05 19.79 -2.86
CA SER A 290 0.60 21.03 -2.46
C SER A 290 0.06 22.27 -3.19
N LYS A 291 -0.37 22.14 -4.45
CA LYS A 291 -1.04 23.23 -5.17
C LYS A 291 -2.40 23.55 -4.55
N LEU A 292 -3.26 22.55 -4.38
CA LEU A 292 -4.58 22.75 -3.79
C LEU A 292 -4.51 23.24 -2.33
N ASP A 293 -3.52 22.79 -1.55
CA ASP A 293 -3.29 23.26 -0.18
C ASP A 293 -2.92 24.76 -0.17
N ARG A 294 -2.04 25.21 -1.09
CA ARG A 294 -1.73 26.64 -1.27
C ARG A 294 -2.92 27.46 -1.76
N ASP A 295 -3.78 26.86 -2.56
CA ASP A 295 -5.01 27.52 -3.04
C ASP A 295 -6.04 27.66 -1.92
N GLY A 296 -5.96 26.83 -0.87
CA GLY A 296 -6.89 26.78 0.26
C GLY A 296 -8.03 25.79 0.07
N LEU A 297 -8.01 24.94 -0.98
CA LEU A 297 -9.06 23.95 -1.20
C LEU A 297 -8.82 22.70 -0.36
N GLN A 298 -9.48 22.62 0.80
CA GLN A 298 -9.41 21.47 1.69
C GLN A 298 -10.23 20.30 1.14
N ARG A 299 -9.78 19.07 1.43
CA ARG A 299 -10.46 17.84 0.96
C ARG A 299 -10.14 16.64 1.86
N TYR A 300 -11.04 15.68 1.90
CA TYR A 300 -10.86 14.42 2.62
C TYR A 300 -11.47 13.25 1.85
N GLY A 301 -11.13 12.01 2.22
CA GLY A 301 -11.63 10.81 1.55
C GLY A 301 -10.60 9.69 1.47
N PHE A 302 -10.57 8.95 0.35
CA PHE A 302 -9.73 7.77 0.17
C PHE A 302 -9.10 7.68 -1.21
N ARG A 303 -7.93 7.04 -1.27
CA ARG A 303 -7.25 6.58 -2.48
C ARG A 303 -7.05 5.08 -2.44
N ILE A 304 -7.39 4.43 -3.54
CA ILE A 304 -7.19 3.01 -3.82
C ILE A 304 -6.24 2.90 -5.01
N ALA A 305 -5.20 2.08 -4.90
CA ALA A 305 -4.30 1.75 -6.00
C ALA A 305 -4.58 0.33 -6.48
N GLU A 306 -4.80 0.16 -7.78
CA GLU A 306 -5.15 -1.10 -8.42
C GLU A 306 -4.27 -1.36 -9.65
N PRO A 307 -3.99 -2.62 -9.98
CA PRO A 307 -3.29 -2.97 -11.20
C PRO A 307 -4.21 -2.88 -12.43
N ASN A 308 -3.68 -2.37 -13.54
CA ASN A 308 -4.23 -2.67 -14.87
C ASN A 308 -3.84 -4.09 -15.30
N HIS A 309 -4.40 -4.58 -16.40
CA HIS A 309 -4.17 -5.94 -16.89
C HIS A 309 -2.69 -6.29 -17.13
N ASP A 310 -1.83 -5.30 -17.34
CA ASP A 310 -0.38 -5.40 -17.54
C ASP A 310 0.44 -5.16 -16.26
N GLY A 311 -0.23 -5.00 -15.11
CA GLY A 311 0.37 -4.73 -13.81
C GLY A 311 0.65 -3.26 -13.52
N THR A 312 0.44 -2.34 -14.47
CA THR A 312 0.67 -0.90 -14.26
C THR A 312 -0.38 -0.32 -13.31
N PRO A 313 0.00 0.37 -12.21
CA PRO A 313 -0.96 0.92 -11.27
C PRO A 313 -1.82 2.03 -11.89
N HIS A 314 -3.08 2.11 -11.44
CA HIS A 314 -3.94 3.27 -11.55
C HIS A 314 -4.60 3.55 -10.20
N TRP A 315 -5.08 4.78 -10.01
CA TRP A 315 -5.70 5.20 -8.76
C TRP A 315 -7.17 5.48 -8.93
N HIS A 316 -7.97 4.91 -8.04
CA HIS A 316 -9.34 5.33 -7.77
C HIS A 316 -9.34 6.17 -6.50
N MET A 317 -10.06 7.29 -6.53
CA MET A 317 -10.14 8.21 -5.40
C MET A 317 -11.59 8.61 -5.18
N ILE A 318 -11.97 8.71 -3.92
CA ILE A 318 -13.18 9.39 -3.52
C ILE A 318 -12.77 10.59 -2.68
N LEU A 319 -13.20 11.78 -3.08
CA LEU A 319 -12.89 13.04 -2.43
C LEU A 319 -14.18 13.76 -2.05
N PHE A 320 -14.21 14.30 -0.85
CA PHE A 320 -15.24 15.18 -0.34
C PHE A 320 -14.63 16.55 -0.06
N PHE A 321 -15.37 17.61 -0.39
CA PHE A 321 -14.95 19.01 -0.26
C PHE A 321 -16.16 19.94 -0.26
N ASP A 322 -15.99 21.15 0.28
CA ASP A 322 -16.98 22.23 0.17
C ASP A 322 -17.27 22.52 -1.32
N PRO A 323 -18.53 22.52 -1.78
CA PRO A 323 -18.86 22.79 -3.19
C PRO A 323 -18.46 24.21 -3.65
N VAL A 324 -18.38 25.17 -2.73
CA VAL A 324 -18.05 26.57 -2.99
C VAL A 324 -16.59 26.84 -2.64
N PHE A 325 -15.86 27.45 -3.56
CA PHE A 325 -14.48 27.85 -3.37
C PHE A 325 -14.22 29.20 -4.00
N LYS A 326 -13.89 30.20 -3.17
CA LYS A 326 -13.60 31.59 -3.58
C LYS A 326 -14.68 32.16 -4.52
N GLY A 327 -15.95 31.99 -4.15
CA GLY A 327 -17.11 32.47 -4.91
C GLY A 327 -17.44 31.66 -6.18
N GLY A 328 -16.74 30.54 -6.44
CA GLY A 328 -16.99 29.69 -7.60
C GLY A 328 -17.06 28.20 -7.27
N SER A 329 -17.07 27.36 -8.30
CA SER A 329 -17.15 25.90 -8.13
C SER A 329 -15.82 25.29 -7.69
N ALA A 330 -15.79 24.73 -6.49
CA ALA A 330 -14.66 23.95 -5.97
C ALA A 330 -14.34 22.74 -6.85
N ARG A 331 -15.38 22.05 -7.35
CA ARG A 331 -15.22 20.91 -8.27
C ARG A 331 -14.50 21.31 -9.56
N ALA A 332 -14.89 22.43 -10.17
CA ALA A 332 -14.25 22.92 -11.39
C ALA A 332 -12.78 23.25 -11.15
N HIS A 333 -12.47 23.91 -10.01
CA HIS A 333 -11.10 24.19 -9.61
C HIS A 333 -10.29 22.90 -9.40
N LEU A 334 -10.82 21.96 -8.61
CA LEU A 334 -10.20 20.66 -8.34
C LEU A 334 -9.90 19.92 -9.65
N HIS A 335 -10.90 19.80 -10.53
CA HIS A 335 -10.76 19.10 -11.81
C HIS A 335 -9.68 19.74 -12.69
N ARG A 336 -9.62 21.07 -12.77
CA ARG A 336 -8.57 21.79 -13.51
C ARG A 336 -7.18 21.49 -12.97
N VAL A 337 -7.00 21.52 -11.65
CA VAL A 337 -5.69 21.23 -11.02
C VAL A 337 -5.31 19.76 -11.22
N VAL A 338 -6.25 18.83 -11.05
CA VAL A 338 -6.03 17.40 -11.32
C VAL A 338 -5.57 17.19 -12.76
N ARG A 339 -6.29 17.74 -13.74
CA ARG A 339 -5.94 17.62 -15.16
C ARG A 339 -4.56 18.21 -15.45
N ARG A 340 -4.25 19.40 -14.93
CA ARG A 340 -2.94 20.04 -15.12
C ARG A 340 -1.78 19.12 -14.75
N TYR A 341 -1.84 18.47 -13.59
CA TYR A 341 -0.75 17.61 -13.12
C TYR A 341 -0.79 16.21 -13.75
N ALA A 342 -1.97 15.65 -13.95
CA ALA A 342 -2.10 14.31 -14.53
C ALA A 342 -1.73 14.27 -16.02
N LEU A 343 -1.95 15.36 -16.76
CA LEU A 343 -1.63 15.50 -18.19
C LEU A 343 -0.27 16.16 -18.44
N ALA A 344 0.51 16.49 -17.41
CA ALA A 344 1.83 17.11 -17.58
C ALA A 344 2.83 16.22 -18.34
N ASP A 345 2.61 14.90 -18.32
CA ASP A 345 3.44 13.89 -18.98
C ASP A 345 2.67 13.26 -20.15
N SER A 346 3.27 13.32 -21.35
CA SER A 346 2.66 12.84 -22.58
C SER A 346 1.24 13.41 -22.82
N PRO A 347 1.03 14.76 -22.81
CA PRO A 347 -0.30 15.37 -22.94
C PRO A 347 -1.00 15.07 -24.28
N ASN A 348 -0.21 14.82 -25.32
CA ASN A 348 -0.64 14.70 -26.70
C ASN A 348 -0.73 13.23 -27.16
N GLU A 349 -0.57 12.25 -26.26
CA GLU A 349 -0.77 10.85 -26.66
C GLU A 349 -2.25 10.58 -26.99
N PRO A 350 -2.55 9.70 -27.96
CA PRO A 350 -3.93 9.35 -28.28
C PRO A 350 -4.67 8.85 -27.04
N GLY A 351 -5.83 9.44 -26.75
CA GLY A 351 -6.64 9.06 -25.59
C GLY A 351 -6.27 9.76 -24.28
N ALA A 352 -5.16 10.50 -24.17
CA ALA A 352 -4.75 11.10 -22.89
C ALA A 352 -5.82 12.05 -22.34
N GLN A 353 -6.33 12.96 -23.18
CA GLN A 353 -7.32 13.95 -22.75
C GLN A 353 -8.62 13.32 -22.26
N GLN A 354 -8.99 12.15 -22.79
CA GLN A 354 -10.21 11.41 -22.47
C GLN A 354 -10.03 10.43 -21.29
N HIS A 355 -8.86 9.79 -21.15
CA HIS A 355 -8.69 8.62 -20.30
C HIS A 355 -7.68 8.79 -19.16
N ARG A 356 -6.83 9.84 -19.20
CA ARG A 356 -5.84 10.07 -18.13
C ARG A 356 -6.51 10.39 -16.79
N VAL A 357 -7.60 11.15 -16.86
CA VAL A 357 -8.43 11.53 -15.72
C VAL A 357 -9.89 11.31 -16.08
N ASN A 358 -10.57 10.45 -15.33
CA ASN A 358 -12.01 10.33 -15.36
C ASN A 358 -12.57 10.86 -14.04
N SER A 359 -13.55 11.76 -14.09
CA SER A 359 -14.19 12.31 -12.90
C SER A 359 -15.70 12.13 -12.97
N LYS A 360 -16.30 11.59 -11.91
CA LYS A 360 -17.75 11.42 -11.78
C LYS A 360 -18.21 12.00 -10.45
N ARG A 361 -19.19 12.90 -10.50
CA ARG A 361 -19.86 13.41 -9.29
C ARG A 361 -20.61 12.27 -8.62
N ILE A 362 -20.57 12.22 -7.30
CA ILE A 362 -21.36 11.28 -6.52
C ILE A 362 -22.79 11.79 -6.45
N ASP A 363 -23.71 10.92 -6.85
CA ASP A 363 -25.13 11.18 -6.80
C ASP A 363 -25.72 10.45 -5.59
N TRP A 364 -26.03 11.22 -4.55
CA TRP A 364 -26.56 10.71 -3.29
C TRP A 364 -27.91 10.02 -3.45
N SER A 365 -28.68 10.33 -4.51
CA SER A 365 -29.97 9.69 -4.79
C SER A 365 -29.83 8.27 -5.36
N LYS A 366 -28.67 7.96 -5.97
CA LYS A 366 -28.41 6.66 -6.60
C LYS A 366 -27.69 5.68 -5.67
N GLY A 367 -27.51 6.06 -4.41
CA GLY A 367 -26.89 5.24 -3.39
C GLY A 367 -25.68 5.89 -2.74
N SER A 368 -25.05 5.12 -1.86
CA SER A 368 -23.97 5.60 -1.01
C SER A 368 -22.62 5.65 -1.74
N ALA A 369 -21.86 6.71 -1.47
CA ALA A 369 -20.43 6.81 -1.80
C ALA A 369 -19.65 5.59 -1.28
N ALA A 370 -19.98 5.14 -0.07
CA ALA A 370 -19.43 3.94 0.54
C ALA A 370 -19.79 2.67 -0.22
N ALA A 371 -21.03 2.53 -0.70
CA ALA A 371 -21.44 1.39 -1.54
C ALA A 371 -20.63 1.32 -2.84
N TYR A 372 -20.36 2.47 -3.46
CA TYR A 372 -19.54 2.54 -4.68
C TYR A 372 -18.09 2.05 -4.45
N LEU A 373 -17.47 2.47 -3.34
CA LEU A 373 -16.10 2.07 -3.01
C LEU A 373 -16.02 0.66 -2.41
N ALA A 374 -17.11 0.14 -1.82
CA ALA A 374 -17.18 -1.19 -1.22
C ALA A 374 -16.77 -2.27 -2.22
N LYS A 375 -17.19 -2.14 -3.49
CA LYS A 375 -16.77 -3.05 -4.58
C LYS A 375 -15.25 -3.10 -4.71
N TYR A 376 -14.59 -1.95 -4.73
CA TYR A 376 -13.13 -1.86 -4.85
C TYR A 376 -12.42 -2.36 -3.58
N ILE A 377 -12.96 -2.05 -2.40
CA ILE A 377 -12.42 -2.57 -1.13
C ILE A 377 -12.50 -4.10 -1.09
N SER A 378 -13.66 -4.68 -1.40
CA SER A 378 -13.84 -6.15 -1.41
C SER A 378 -12.98 -6.82 -2.47
N LYS A 379 -12.91 -6.27 -3.70
CA LYS A 379 -12.04 -6.77 -4.79
C LYS A 379 -10.55 -6.82 -4.44
N ASN A 380 -10.10 -6.00 -3.50
CA ASN A 380 -8.69 -5.86 -3.17
C ASN A 380 -8.30 -6.51 -1.83
N ILE A 381 -9.27 -6.94 -1.01
CA ILE A 381 -9.02 -7.46 0.34
C ILE A 381 -9.31 -8.96 0.42
N ASP A 382 -10.53 -9.39 0.09
CA ASP A 382 -10.95 -10.79 0.33
C ASP A 382 -12.03 -11.33 -0.61
N GLY A 383 -12.46 -10.56 -1.61
CA GLY A 383 -13.39 -11.03 -2.65
C GLY A 383 -14.81 -11.24 -2.16
N TYR A 384 -15.11 -10.81 -0.93
CA TYR A 384 -16.40 -11.06 -0.29
C TYR A 384 -17.57 -10.47 -1.09
N ARG A 385 -18.50 -11.35 -1.50
CA ARG A 385 -19.73 -11.02 -2.27
C ARG A 385 -19.46 -10.26 -3.58
N VAL A 386 -18.26 -10.38 -4.14
CA VAL A 386 -17.96 -9.92 -5.50
C VAL A 386 -18.07 -11.15 -6.39
N GLY A 387 -18.90 -11.12 -7.43
CA GLY A 387 -19.02 -12.22 -8.40
C GLY A 387 -17.75 -12.40 -9.24
N GLU A 388 -17.83 -12.15 -10.55
CA GLU A 388 -16.65 -12.15 -11.43
C GLU A 388 -15.98 -10.76 -11.50
N ASP A 389 -14.70 -10.72 -11.84
CA ASP A 389 -13.98 -9.46 -12.11
C ASP A 389 -14.29 -8.89 -13.51
N LEU A 390 -13.63 -7.78 -13.89
CA LEU A 390 -13.87 -7.13 -15.20
C LEU A 390 -13.41 -7.97 -16.41
N TYR A 391 -12.70 -9.07 -16.16
CA TYR A 391 -12.13 -9.95 -17.16
C TYR A 391 -12.69 -11.38 -17.07
N GLY A 392 -13.75 -11.60 -16.27
CA GLY A 392 -14.40 -12.90 -16.12
C GLY A 392 -13.70 -13.85 -15.14
N ASN A 393 -12.71 -13.39 -14.36
CA ASN A 393 -12.03 -14.24 -13.38
C ASN A 393 -12.85 -14.32 -12.08
N PRO A 394 -12.85 -15.48 -11.38
CA PRO A 394 -13.45 -15.57 -10.04
C PRO A 394 -12.86 -14.53 -9.07
N ALA A 395 -13.69 -13.89 -8.25
CA ALA A 395 -13.23 -12.83 -7.35
C ALA A 395 -12.12 -13.27 -6.39
N LEU A 396 -12.18 -14.49 -5.86
CA LEU A 396 -11.15 -15.01 -4.94
C LEU A 396 -9.77 -15.13 -5.62
N GLU A 397 -9.75 -15.59 -6.88
CA GLU A 397 -8.51 -15.64 -7.65
C GLU A 397 -7.99 -14.23 -7.91
N THR A 398 -8.87 -13.33 -8.36
CA THR A 398 -8.55 -11.92 -8.60
C THR A 398 -7.93 -11.27 -7.35
N CYS A 399 -8.52 -11.46 -6.17
CA CYS A 399 -7.99 -10.93 -4.92
C CYS A 399 -6.59 -11.46 -4.62
N ARG A 400 -6.33 -12.76 -4.83
CA ARG A 400 -5.00 -13.36 -4.64
C ARG A 400 -3.97 -12.73 -5.58
N ARG A 401 -4.34 -12.49 -6.84
CA ARG A 401 -3.46 -11.84 -7.83
C ARG A 401 -3.16 -10.40 -7.46
N VAL A 402 -4.19 -9.63 -7.08
CA VAL A 402 -4.03 -8.23 -6.66
C VAL A 402 -3.21 -8.13 -5.36
N GLU A 403 -3.41 -9.05 -4.40
CA GLU A 403 -2.58 -9.13 -3.19
C GLU A 403 -1.12 -9.44 -3.52
N ALA A 404 -0.88 -10.42 -4.40
CA ALA A 404 0.47 -10.77 -4.86
C ALA A 404 1.13 -9.59 -5.58
N TRP A 405 0.42 -8.92 -6.50
CA TRP A 405 0.88 -7.70 -7.17
C TRP A 405 1.30 -6.62 -6.15
N ALA A 406 0.43 -6.30 -5.20
CA ALA A 406 0.70 -5.27 -4.20
C ALA A 406 1.87 -5.67 -3.27
N ALA A 407 1.98 -6.95 -2.93
CA ALA A 407 3.05 -7.47 -2.08
C ALA A 407 4.42 -7.48 -2.79
N THR A 408 4.46 -7.91 -4.05
CA THR A 408 5.66 -7.93 -4.91
C THR A 408 6.18 -6.50 -5.08
N TRP A 409 5.35 -5.60 -5.60
CA TRP A 409 5.75 -4.22 -5.90
C TRP A 409 5.76 -3.28 -4.69
N ARG A 410 5.33 -3.76 -3.51
CA ARG A 410 5.22 -2.99 -2.27
C ARG A 410 4.29 -1.78 -2.38
N ILE A 411 3.19 -1.94 -3.10
CA ILE A 411 2.21 -0.88 -3.34
C ILE A 411 1.20 -0.87 -2.20
N ARG A 412 1.10 0.26 -1.50
CA ARG A 412 0.04 0.48 -0.52
C ARG A 412 -1.28 0.68 -1.25
N GLN A 413 -2.17 -0.31 -1.22
CA GLN A 413 -3.47 -0.24 -1.90
C GLN A 413 -4.37 0.88 -1.34
N PHE A 414 -4.57 0.95 -0.02
CA PHE A 414 -5.52 1.89 0.60
C PHE A 414 -4.84 3.03 1.36
N GLN A 415 -5.27 4.26 1.12
CA GLN A 415 -4.78 5.46 1.79
C GLN A 415 -5.94 6.43 2.09
N GLN A 416 -6.11 6.80 3.35
CA GLN A 416 -7.00 7.90 3.73
C GLN A 416 -6.35 9.24 3.35
N ILE A 417 -7.18 10.18 2.91
CA ILE A 417 -6.83 11.57 2.58
C ILE A 417 -7.57 12.46 3.57
N GLY A 418 -6.87 13.37 4.24
CA GLY A 418 -7.47 14.25 5.25
C GLY A 418 -8.19 13.52 6.38
N GLY A 419 -9.06 14.25 7.09
CA GLY A 419 -9.87 13.74 8.19
C GLY A 419 -9.08 13.37 9.45
N ALA A 420 -9.80 12.84 10.43
CA ALA A 420 -9.23 12.50 11.73
C ALA A 420 -8.22 11.33 11.66
N PRO A 421 -7.23 11.29 12.57
CA PRO A 421 -6.19 10.28 12.56
C PRO A 421 -6.69 8.91 13.04
N VAL A 422 -6.28 7.85 12.34
CA VAL A 422 -6.68 6.47 12.67
C VAL A 422 -5.94 5.92 13.89
N THR A 423 -4.74 6.43 14.19
CA THR A 423 -3.93 5.89 15.30
C THR A 423 -4.54 6.21 16.67
N PRO A 424 -4.93 7.46 17.00
CA PRO A 424 -5.65 7.72 18.25
C PRO A 424 -7.02 7.03 18.28
N TRP A 425 -7.72 6.86 17.15
CA TRP A 425 -8.94 6.03 17.08
C TRP A 425 -8.69 4.59 17.56
N ARG A 426 -7.65 3.94 17.04
CA ARG A 426 -7.29 2.57 17.46
C ARG A 426 -6.82 2.51 18.91
N GLU A 427 -6.25 3.59 19.42
CA GLU A 427 -5.76 3.67 20.79
C GLU A 427 -6.89 3.93 21.79
N ALA A 428 -7.84 4.80 21.46
CA ALA A 428 -9.06 5.03 22.24
C ALA A 428 -9.84 3.72 22.45
N ARG A 429 -9.82 2.83 21.44
CA ARG A 429 -10.43 1.50 21.52
C ARG A 429 -9.81 0.55 22.55
N ARG A 430 -8.66 0.92 23.10
CA ARG A 430 -7.96 0.16 24.15
C ARG A 430 -8.13 0.79 25.53
N VAL A 431 -8.72 1.97 25.62
CA VAL A 431 -9.06 2.61 26.89
C VAL A 431 -10.39 2.00 27.33
N LYS A 432 -10.39 1.21 28.42
CA LYS A 432 -11.60 0.54 28.91
C LYS A 432 -12.58 1.55 29.50
N GLU A 433 -12.10 2.36 30.42
CA GLU A 433 -12.87 3.36 31.15
C GLU A 433 -12.14 4.70 31.11
N LEU A 434 -12.91 5.77 31.09
CA LEU A 434 -12.39 7.13 31.21
C LEU A 434 -12.54 7.61 32.66
N PRO A 435 -11.56 8.36 33.18
CA PRO A 435 -11.72 9.13 34.40
C PRO A 435 -12.93 10.07 34.33
N ALA A 436 -13.58 10.34 35.47
CA ALA A 436 -14.76 11.21 35.53
C ALA A 436 -14.45 12.67 35.11
N ASP A 437 -13.22 13.12 35.30
CA ASP A 437 -12.70 14.43 34.91
C ASP A 437 -12.24 14.48 33.44
N ALA A 438 -12.55 13.46 32.63
CA ALA A 438 -12.12 13.41 31.24
C ALA A 438 -12.70 14.60 30.44
N PRO A 439 -11.86 15.31 29.65
CA PRO A 439 -12.33 16.41 28.82
C PRO A 439 -13.44 15.97 27.86
N ALA A 440 -14.43 16.83 27.64
CA ALA A 440 -15.64 16.50 26.88
C ALA A 440 -15.35 15.92 25.49
N HIS A 441 -14.36 16.45 24.76
CA HIS A 441 -13.96 15.92 23.46
C HIS A 441 -13.32 14.54 23.54
N VAL A 442 -12.60 14.22 24.62
CA VAL A 442 -12.07 12.86 24.84
C VAL A 442 -13.20 11.90 25.16
N ALA A 443 -14.15 12.29 26.00
CA ALA A 443 -15.33 11.49 26.32
C ALA A 443 -16.18 11.19 25.07
N LEU A 444 -16.41 12.21 24.21
CA LEU A 444 -17.08 12.03 22.93
C LEU A 444 -16.32 11.07 22.00
N ALA A 445 -15.00 11.25 21.88
CA ALA A 445 -14.18 10.38 21.05
C ALA A 445 -14.18 8.93 21.54
N HIS A 446 -14.09 8.71 22.86
CA HIS A 446 -14.11 7.38 23.46
C HIS A 446 -15.46 6.68 23.23
N ARG A 447 -16.58 7.36 23.50
CA ARG A 447 -17.93 6.83 23.21
C ARG A 447 -18.10 6.43 21.75
N ALA A 448 -17.67 7.31 20.83
CA ALA A 448 -17.71 7.06 19.39
C ALA A 448 -16.86 5.84 18.96
N CYS A 449 -15.77 5.57 19.68
CA CYS A 449 -14.86 4.46 19.40
C CYS A 449 -15.30 3.11 20.01
N ASN A 450 -15.97 3.12 21.18
CA ASN A 450 -16.08 1.96 22.07
C ASN A 450 -17.48 1.37 22.29
N LYS A 451 -18.48 1.65 21.45
CA LYS A 451 -19.85 1.11 21.61
C LYS A 451 -20.43 1.29 23.03
N VAL A 452 -20.02 2.34 23.74
CA VAL A 452 -20.27 2.47 25.19
C VAL A 452 -21.63 3.13 25.50
N ALA A 453 -22.36 3.59 24.48
CA ALA A 453 -23.67 4.19 24.66
C ALA A 453 -24.65 3.58 23.66
N ALA A 454 -25.77 3.05 24.17
CA ALA A 454 -26.98 2.91 23.37
C ALA A 454 -27.50 4.34 23.11
N MET A 455 -27.72 4.70 21.85
CA MET A 455 -28.60 5.84 21.57
C MET A 455 -30.03 5.38 21.87
N GLU A 456 -30.84 6.23 22.49
CA GLU A 456 -32.26 5.90 22.74
C GLU A 456 -32.92 5.49 21.42
N GLY A 457 -33.54 4.29 21.41
CA GLY A 457 -34.19 3.70 20.24
C GLY A 457 -33.40 2.58 19.54
N ASP A 458 -32.11 2.43 19.80
CA ASP A 458 -31.31 1.34 19.24
C ASP A 458 -31.24 0.16 20.23
N GLY A 459 -31.85 -0.98 19.89
CA GLY A 459 -31.71 -2.22 20.65
C GLY A 459 -30.26 -2.72 20.74
N PRO A 460 -30.00 -3.87 21.41
CA PRO A 460 -28.65 -4.45 21.58
C PRO A 460 -27.86 -4.63 20.27
N GLU A 461 -28.56 -4.72 19.13
CA GLU A 461 -28.00 -4.90 17.79
C GLU A 461 -27.60 -3.57 17.08
N GLY A 462 -28.02 -2.41 17.60
CA GLY A 462 -27.79 -1.09 16.98
C GLY A 462 -26.46 -0.40 17.34
N GLN A 463 -25.67 -0.98 18.25
CA GLN A 463 -24.43 -0.36 18.73
C GLN A 463 -23.29 -0.47 17.69
N SER A 464 -23.16 0.56 16.84
CA SER A 464 -22.08 0.72 15.86
C SER A 464 -21.07 1.78 16.29
N VAL A 465 -19.83 1.62 15.86
CA VAL A 465 -18.78 2.64 16.07
C VAL A 465 -18.98 3.81 15.10
N ALA A 466 -18.80 5.04 15.57
CA ALA A 466 -19.16 6.26 14.84
C ALA A 466 -17.91 7.08 14.46
N TRP A 467 -17.36 6.85 13.27
CA TRP A 467 -16.19 7.58 12.80
C TRP A 467 -16.44 9.08 12.61
N ASP A 468 -17.66 9.44 12.23
CA ASP A 468 -18.13 10.81 12.09
C ASP A 468 -18.08 11.58 13.41
N LEU A 469 -18.69 11.04 14.47
CA LEU A 469 -18.63 11.63 15.82
C LEU A 469 -17.19 11.72 16.34
N TYR A 470 -16.36 10.70 16.13
CA TYR A 470 -14.94 10.76 16.47
C TYR A 470 -14.21 11.88 15.71
N THR A 471 -14.54 12.06 14.43
CA THR A 471 -13.93 13.11 13.63
C THR A 471 -14.33 14.49 14.12
N LYS A 472 -15.60 14.70 14.51
CA LYS A 472 -16.05 15.94 15.16
C LYS A 472 -15.32 16.18 16.47
N ALA A 473 -15.21 15.16 17.33
CA ALA A 473 -14.49 15.24 18.59
C ALA A 473 -13.00 15.62 18.41
N GLN A 474 -12.39 15.24 17.29
CA GLN A 474 -11.02 15.61 16.94
C GLN A 474 -10.86 17.05 16.41
N GLY A 475 -11.95 17.78 16.20
CA GLY A 475 -11.94 19.13 15.60
C GLY A 475 -12.40 19.17 14.13
N GLY A 476 -13.02 18.10 13.62
CA GLY A 476 -13.60 18.06 12.28
C GLY A 476 -12.69 17.49 11.18
N VAL A 477 -13.22 17.39 9.96
CA VAL A 477 -12.53 16.76 8.81
C VAL A 477 -11.33 17.54 8.27
N PHE A 478 -11.26 18.83 8.56
CA PHE A 478 -10.25 19.75 8.05
C PHE A 478 -9.18 20.12 9.08
N VAL A 479 -9.19 19.52 10.27
CA VAL A 479 -8.26 19.80 11.38
C VAL A 479 -6.78 19.54 11.07
N GLY A 480 -6.49 18.79 10.00
CA GLY A 480 -5.12 18.56 9.54
C GLY A 480 -4.28 17.80 10.58
N ARG A 481 -3.19 18.41 11.05
CA ARG A 481 -2.30 17.83 12.07
C ARG A 481 -2.54 18.35 13.48
N ASP A 482 -3.44 19.32 13.63
CA ASP A 482 -3.75 20.00 14.89
C ASP A 482 -4.93 19.33 15.61
N TYR A 483 -5.09 18.03 15.38
CA TYR A 483 -6.13 17.24 16.00
C TYR A 483 -5.95 17.21 17.54
N ARG A 484 -7.08 17.32 18.25
CA ARG A 484 -7.13 17.54 19.71
C ARG A 484 -6.54 16.38 20.51
N ILE A 485 -6.80 15.14 20.09
CA ILE A 485 -6.42 13.92 20.81
C ILE A 485 -5.25 13.23 20.09
N LYS A 486 -4.11 13.15 20.77
CA LYS A 486 -2.88 12.53 20.27
C LYS A 486 -2.60 11.20 20.98
N VAL A 487 -1.70 10.41 20.40
CA VAL A 487 -1.21 9.18 21.05
C VAL A 487 -0.14 9.56 22.05
N LEU A 488 -0.36 9.23 23.33
CA LEU A 488 0.67 9.30 24.36
C LEU A 488 1.72 8.23 24.05
N LYS A 489 2.99 8.64 24.03
CA LYS A 489 4.12 7.74 23.82
C LYS A 489 5.12 7.88 24.94
N GLU A 490 5.70 6.76 25.34
CA GLU A 490 6.76 6.69 26.34
C GLU A 490 8.00 6.03 25.76
N ASP A 491 9.16 6.59 26.10
CA ASP A 491 10.44 5.98 25.78
C ASP A 491 10.62 4.71 26.61
N GLN A 492 11.07 3.64 25.95
CA GLN A 492 11.23 2.33 26.60
C GLN A 492 12.68 2.07 27.02
N GLY A 493 13.59 3.02 26.79
CA GLY A 493 15.04 2.79 26.91
C GLY A 493 15.55 1.72 25.94
N GLY A 494 16.87 1.47 25.97
CA GLY A 494 17.51 0.40 25.22
C GLY A 494 17.70 0.63 23.71
N THR A 495 18.41 -0.30 23.08
CA THR A 495 18.74 -0.27 21.65
C THR A 495 18.15 -1.47 20.93
N GLY A 496 17.74 -1.25 19.68
CA GLY A 496 17.36 -2.32 18.78
C GLY A 496 18.57 -3.13 18.33
N ARG A 497 18.31 -4.22 17.57
CA ARG A 497 19.33 -5.14 17.05
C ARG A 497 20.53 -4.47 16.34
N TYR A 498 20.32 -3.29 15.76
CA TYR A 498 21.33 -2.59 14.98
C TYR A 498 21.89 -1.35 15.72
N GLY A 499 21.71 -1.26 17.04
CA GLY A 499 22.26 -0.19 17.88
C GLY A 499 21.46 1.11 17.90
N GLU A 500 20.44 1.26 17.05
CA GLU A 500 19.52 2.42 17.07
C GLU A 500 18.62 2.37 18.33
N PRO A 501 18.33 3.49 19.02
CA PRO A 501 17.39 3.53 20.13
C PRO A 501 16.02 2.93 19.79
N LEU A 502 15.41 2.23 20.73
CA LEU A 502 14.06 1.70 20.53
C LEU A 502 13.05 2.85 20.33
N PRO A 503 12.09 2.72 19.39
CA PRO A 503 11.09 3.76 19.20
C PRO A 503 10.15 3.83 20.41
N ALA A 504 9.75 5.05 20.77
CA ALA A 504 8.77 5.30 21.82
C ALA A 504 7.49 4.45 21.63
N LYS A 505 7.04 3.80 22.69
CA LYS A 505 5.83 2.96 22.71
C LYS A 505 4.61 3.86 22.80
N PRO A 506 3.58 3.63 21.99
CA PRO A 506 2.24 4.09 22.35
C PRO A 506 1.82 3.48 23.70
N VAL A 507 1.24 4.27 24.60
CA VAL A 507 0.80 3.83 25.94
C VAL A 507 -0.58 4.38 26.33
N GLY A 508 -1.19 5.22 25.49
CA GLY A 508 -2.45 5.85 25.80
C GLY A 508 -2.77 7.03 24.89
N LEU A 509 -3.65 7.89 25.38
CA LEU A 509 -4.03 9.15 24.73
C LEU A 509 -3.53 10.34 25.54
N VAL A 510 -3.26 11.44 24.85
CA VAL A 510 -2.94 12.73 25.45
C VAL A 510 -3.68 13.85 24.70
N THR A 511 -4.20 14.81 25.44
CA THR A 511 -4.73 16.07 24.92
C THR A 511 -4.20 17.22 25.77
N VAL A 512 -4.02 18.38 25.15
CA VAL A 512 -3.76 19.61 25.90
C VAL A 512 -5.11 20.19 26.31
N VAL A 513 -5.22 20.62 27.56
CA VAL A 513 -6.39 21.31 28.12
C VAL A 513 -5.96 22.59 28.81
N GLU A 514 -6.83 23.59 28.77
CA GLU A 514 -6.65 24.81 29.55
C GLU A 514 -7.28 24.59 30.93
N GLN A 515 -6.54 24.92 31.98
CA GLN A 515 -7.04 24.90 33.35
C GLN A 515 -6.90 26.31 33.93
N GLU A 516 -8.01 26.85 34.41
CA GLU A 516 -8.00 28.03 35.27
C GLU A 516 -7.48 27.65 36.65
N TYR A 517 -6.57 28.45 37.18
CA TYR A 517 -6.06 28.29 38.53
C TYR A 517 -6.09 29.63 39.26
N ARG A 518 -6.16 29.51 40.58
CA ARG A 518 -6.04 30.63 41.49
C ARG A 518 -4.91 30.35 42.47
N ASP A 519 -3.89 31.19 42.46
CA ASP A 519 -2.80 31.16 43.43
C ASP A 519 -2.91 32.40 44.33
N GLY A 520 -3.67 32.24 45.42
CA GLY A 520 -4.05 33.35 46.30
C GLY A 520 -4.95 34.38 45.60
N ILE A 521 -4.37 35.52 45.22
CA ILE A 521 -5.06 36.66 44.59
C ILE A 521 -4.98 36.60 43.06
N VAL A 522 -4.01 35.88 42.49
CA VAL A 522 -3.78 35.85 41.05
C VAL A 522 -4.68 34.80 40.38
N PHE A 523 -5.46 35.24 39.42
CA PHE A 523 -6.19 34.38 38.47
C PHE A 523 -5.34 34.20 37.22
N GLY A 524 -5.17 32.96 36.77
CA GLY A 524 -4.43 32.66 35.57
C GLY A 524 -4.92 31.39 34.88
N THR A 525 -4.51 31.21 33.64
CA THR A 525 -4.79 30.01 32.86
C THR A 525 -3.47 29.31 32.56
N ARG A 526 -3.44 27.99 32.74
CA ARG A 526 -2.29 27.16 32.37
C ARG A 526 -2.70 26.04 31.43
N LEU A 527 -1.78 25.65 30.55
CA LEU A 527 -1.96 24.48 29.69
C LEU A 527 -1.44 23.23 30.40
N LEU A 528 -2.29 22.21 30.47
CA LEU A 528 -1.94 20.91 31.05
C LEU A 528 -2.09 19.80 30.02
N ASN A 529 -1.23 18.80 30.12
CA ASN A 529 -1.40 17.55 29.39
C ASN A 529 -2.32 16.64 30.19
N TRP A 530 -3.57 16.49 29.73
CA TRP A 530 -4.46 15.45 30.25
C TRP A 530 -4.15 14.14 29.53
N VAL A 531 -3.96 13.07 30.30
CA VAL A 531 -3.52 11.76 29.80
C VAL A 531 -4.43 10.64 30.29
N VAL A 532 -4.64 9.63 29.45
CA VAL A 532 -5.27 8.38 29.85
C VAL A 532 -4.50 7.21 29.27
N LYS A 533 -4.21 6.21 30.11
CA LYS A 533 -3.49 5.01 29.71
C LYS A 533 -4.42 4.03 28.98
N SER A 534 -3.90 3.42 27.92
CA SER A 534 -4.58 2.33 27.23
C SER A 534 -4.34 1.00 27.95
N ALA A 535 -5.32 0.11 28.00
CA ALA A 535 -5.13 -1.26 28.46
C ALA A 535 -4.26 -2.03 27.44
N ARG A 536 -3.15 -2.60 27.91
CA ARG A 536 -2.18 -3.33 27.08
C ARG A 536 -1.66 -4.53 27.84
N HIS A 537 -1.66 -5.65 27.15
CA HIS A 537 -1.01 -6.87 27.62
C HIS A 537 0.38 -6.99 27.01
N GLN A 538 1.37 -7.33 27.83
CA GLN A 538 2.73 -7.63 27.43
C GLN A 538 2.82 -9.11 27.09
N TRP A 539 2.93 -9.42 25.81
CA TRP A 539 3.05 -10.78 25.32
C TRP A 539 4.53 -11.17 25.18
N GLU A 540 4.99 -12.10 26.00
CA GLU A 540 6.30 -12.72 25.89
C GLU A 540 6.21 -14.00 25.05
N ILE A 541 7.15 -14.20 24.13
CA ILE A 541 7.19 -15.41 23.30
C ILE A 541 7.81 -16.55 24.10
N ILE A 542 6.98 -17.51 24.52
CA ILE A 542 7.39 -18.69 25.29
C ILE A 542 7.78 -19.87 24.40
N VAL A 543 7.19 -19.99 23.21
CA VAL A 543 7.52 -21.03 22.22
C VAL A 543 7.67 -20.37 20.86
N ARG A 544 8.75 -20.68 20.14
CA ARG A 544 8.97 -20.20 18.77
C ARG A 544 8.76 -21.32 17.76
N GLY A 545 7.89 -21.07 16.78
CA GLY A 545 7.70 -21.97 15.65
C GLY A 545 8.84 -21.85 14.63
N GLY A 546 9.53 -22.96 14.36
CA GLY A 546 10.60 -23.08 13.37
C GLY A 546 12.00 -23.16 14.00
N GLY A 547 12.82 -24.09 13.50
CA GLY A 547 14.13 -24.49 14.03
C GLY A 547 15.06 -23.35 14.47
N GLN A 548 15.82 -23.65 15.52
CA GLN A 548 16.67 -22.77 16.31
C GLN A 548 17.22 -21.53 15.57
N SER A 549 16.74 -20.36 15.98
CA SER A 549 17.60 -19.18 16.07
C SER A 549 17.32 -18.48 17.40
N LYS A 550 18.27 -18.62 18.34
CA LYS A 550 18.37 -17.76 19.53
C LYS A 550 18.66 -16.34 19.05
N GLY A 551 17.62 -15.57 18.76
CA GLY A 551 17.72 -14.14 18.48
C GLY A 551 16.70 -13.42 19.34
N GLY A 552 17.13 -12.52 20.22
CA GLY A 552 16.33 -11.86 21.25
C GLY A 552 14.94 -11.38 20.83
N ALA A 553 14.03 -11.33 21.81
CA ALA A 553 12.64 -10.91 21.64
C ALA A 553 12.56 -9.60 20.85
N ALA A 554 11.80 -9.61 19.75
CA ALA A 554 11.46 -8.41 19.01
C ALA A 554 9.95 -8.20 19.12
N PRO A 555 9.48 -7.08 19.70
CA PRO A 555 8.06 -6.77 19.68
C PRO A 555 7.57 -6.59 18.24
N ALA A 556 6.31 -6.95 18.00
CA ALA A 556 5.66 -6.80 16.71
C ALA A 556 5.70 -5.33 16.24
N TRP A 557 6.24 -5.10 15.04
CA TRP A 557 6.31 -3.77 14.44
C TRP A 557 4.90 -3.23 14.17
N THR A 558 4.49 -2.17 14.88
CA THR A 558 3.39 -1.31 14.44
C THR A 558 3.95 -0.27 13.48
N ARG A 559 3.50 -0.32 12.21
CA ARG A 559 3.83 0.72 11.23
C ARG A 559 3.08 2.00 11.59
N VAL A 560 3.65 2.83 12.45
CA VAL A 560 3.15 4.18 12.72
C VAL A 560 3.78 5.13 11.69
N ASN A 561 2.92 5.91 11.05
CA ASN A 561 3.25 6.86 9.99
C ASN A 561 4.29 7.87 10.50
N ASN A 562 5.44 7.97 9.83
CA ASN A 562 6.56 8.79 10.25
C ASN A 562 6.61 10.05 9.36
N CYS A 563 6.15 11.20 9.85
CA CYS A 563 6.39 12.50 9.22
C CYS A 563 6.57 13.59 10.30
N THR A 564 7.49 14.51 10.01
CA THR A 564 8.19 15.50 10.84
C THR A 564 7.34 16.50 11.65
N ARG A 565 7.95 16.97 12.75
CA ARG A 565 7.47 17.97 13.73
C ARG A 565 7.21 19.33 13.05
N GLY A 566 6.14 20.01 13.46
CA GLY A 566 5.93 21.44 13.25
C GLY A 566 5.82 22.08 14.64
N ASP A 567 6.45 23.25 14.80
CA ASP A 567 6.68 23.92 16.08
C ASP A 567 5.40 24.43 16.75
N PHE A 568 5.39 24.38 18.08
CA PHE A 568 4.20 24.46 18.95
C PHE A 568 3.74 25.88 19.33
N GLU A 569 4.36 26.94 18.80
CA GLU A 569 4.16 28.30 19.34
C GLU A 569 2.95 29.08 18.79
N ASN A 570 2.20 28.58 17.80
CA ASN A 570 1.08 29.31 17.19
C ASN A 570 -0.34 28.83 17.61
N LEU A 571 -0.45 27.99 18.66
CA LEU A 571 -1.71 27.39 19.10
C LEU A 571 -2.63 28.33 19.89
N SER A 572 -2.09 29.35 20.56
CA SER A 572 -2.87 30.22 21.47
C SER A 572 -3.79 31.21 20.75
N LYS A 573 -3.44 31.67 19.54
CA LYS A 573 -4.22 32.69 18.82
C LYS A 573 -5.48 32.18 18.10
N ARG A 574 -5.63 30.87 17.89
CA ARG A 574 -6.76 30.28 17.15
C ARG A 574 -7.81 29.60 18.03
N PHE A 575 -7.55 29.49 19.33
CA PHE A 575 -8.43 28.81 20.28
C PHE A 575 -9.70 29.63 20.59
N ASN A 576 -9.57 30.96 20.64
CA ASN A 576 -10.66 31.86 21.06
C ASN A 576 -11.82 32.01 20.05
N GLU A 577 -11.66 31.60 18.79
CA GLU A 577 -12.75 31.64 17.79
C GLU A 577 -13.60 30.35 17.78
N SER A 578 -13.17 29.29 18.48
CA SER A 578 -13.79 27.95 18.39
C SER A 578 -14.81 27.63 19.49
N ILE A 579 -14.86 28.46 20.55
CA ILE A 579 -15.68 28.18 21.74
C ILE A 579 -17.13 28.64 21.55
N SER A 580 -17.40 29.69 20.77
CA SER A 580 -18.77 30.20 20.56
C SER A 580 -19.67 29.31 19.68
N VAL A 581 -19.09 28.34 18.95
CA VAL A 581 -19.84 27.43 18.06
C VAL A 581 -20.31 26.16 18.77
N LEU A 582 -19.73 25.82 19.93
CA LEU A 582 -20.05 24.58 20.65
C LEU A 582 -21.30 24.71 21.53
N GLU A 583 -21.67 25.93 21.96
CA GLU A 583 -22.85 26.14 22.80
C GLU A 583 -24.18 26.20 22.01
N SER A 584 -24.13 26.33 20.68
CA SER A 584 -25.34 26.38 19.83
C SER A 584 -25.74 25.04 19.19
N LEU A 585 -24.99 23.95 19.42
CA LEU A 585 -25.19 22.66 18.73
C LEU A 585 -26.03 21.63 19.51
N ASP A 586 -26.45 21.94 20.75
CA ASP A 586 -27.20 21.00 21.61
C ASP A 586 -28.73 21.01 21.38
N ARG A 587 -29.23 21.81 20.43
CA ARG A 587 -30.69 22.00 20.21
C ARG A 587 -31.24 21.60 18.83
N LEU A 588 -30.45 20.95 17.98
CA LEU A 588 -30.91 20.51 16.66
C LEU A 588 -30.58 19.03 16.44
N TYR A 589 -31.23 18.16 17.22
CA TYR A 589 -31.24 16.72 16.99
C TYR A 589 -32.63 16.30 16.54
N ASN A 590 -32.77 15.87 15.27
CA ASN A 590 -34.01 15.35 14.72
C ASN A 590 -33.96 13.80 14.77
N PRO A 591 -34.90 13.11 15.45
CA PRO A 591 -34.81 11.66 15.72
C PRO A 591 -35.09 10.71 14.54
N GLU A 592 -35.46 11.18 13.35
CA GLU A 592 -36.11 10.32 12.34
C GLU A 592 -35.19 9.45 11.44
N PHE A 593 -33.88 9.35 11.69
CA PHE A 593 -32.97 8.55 10.85
C PHE A 593 -32.21 7.47 11.60
N HIS A 594 -32.95 6.52 12.18
CA HIS A 594 -32.41 5.26 12.69
C HIS A 594 -33.13 4.08 12.02
N GLY A 595 -32.42 3.34 11.17
CA GLY A 595 -32.90 2.10 10.57
C GLY A 595 -31.74 1.14 10.29
N PRO A 596 -31.88 -0.16 10.61
CA PRO A 596 -30.85 -1.16 10.32
C PRO A 596 -30.72 -1.36 8.82
N TRP A 597 -29.50 -1.56 8.35
CA TRP A 597 -29.16 -1.79 6.95
C TRP A 597 -29.92 -3.00 6.40
N ASN A 598 -31.05 -2.77 5.74
CA ASN A 598 -31.79 -3.83 5.07
C ASN A 598 -31.04 -4.18 3.77
N VAL A 599 -30.49 -5.39 3.73
CA VAL A 599 -29.54 -5.91 2.73
C VAL A 599 -30.11 -6.25 1.32
N PRO A 600 -31.41 -6.17 0.99
CA PRO A 600 -31.88 -6.46 -0.38
C PRO A 600 -31.45 -5.45 -1.47
N GLU A 601 -31.32 -4.16 -1.17
CA GLU A 601 -31.01 -3.12 -2.17
C GLU A 601 -29.59 -3.21 -2.74
N LEU A 602 -28.68 -3.83 -2.00
CA LEU A 602 -27.32 -4.10 -2.46
C LEU A 602 -27.31 -5.10 -3.64
N GLN A 603 -28.23 -6.07 -3.66
CA GLN A 603 -28.30 -7.08 -4.73
C GLN A 603 -28.89 -6.52 -6.03
N ASN A 604 -29.86 -5.61 -5.97
CA ASN A 604 -30.46 -5.00 -7.15
C ASN A 604 -29.50 -3.98 -7.80
N SER A 605 -28.75 -3.19 -7.02
CA SER A 605 -27.74 -2.28 -7.60
C SER A 605 -26.53 -3.03 -8.20
N LEU A 606 -26.25 -4.25 -7.73
CA LEU A 606 -25.18 -5.11 -8.25
C LEU A 606 -25.54 -5.75 -9.61
N LYS A 607 -26.83 -5.96 -9.90
CA LYS A 607 -27.30 -6.55 -11.17
C LYS A 607 -27.48 -5.52 -12.29
N GLU A 608 -27.88 -4.29 -11.98
CA GLU A 608 -28.35 -3.39 -13.04
C GLU A 608 -27.28 -2.58 -13.78
N LYS A 609 -26.03 -2.52 -13.31
CA LYS A 609 -25.13 -1.45 -13.78
C LYS A 609 -23.67 -1.90 -13.93
N GLN A 610 -23.43 -2.77 -14.92
CA GLN A 610 -22.10 -3.00 -15.51
C GLN A 610 -21.61 -1.71 -16.21
N TRP A 611 -20.99 -0.81 -15.46
CA TRP A 611 -20.32 0.36 -16.04
C TRP A 611 -18.86 0.02 -16.37
N ASN A 612 -18.62 -0.16 -17.66
CA ASN A 612 -17.31 -0.35 -18.27
C ASN A 612 -16.31 0.70 -17.76
N GLN A 613 -15.14 0.23 -17.29
CA GLN A 613 -13.91 1.02 -17.40
C GLN A 613 -13.74 1.40 -18.88
N PRO A 614 -13.23 2.60 -19.21
CA PRO A 614 -13.02 2.95 -20.60
C PRO A 614 -12.06 1.94 -21.23
N ASN A 615 -12.60 1.15 -22.16
CA ASN A 615 -11.81 0.41 -23.14
C ASN A 615 -10.91 1.44 -23.82
N LEU A 616 -9.59 1.29 -23.70
CA LEU A 616 -8.59 2.06 -24.45
C LEU A 616 -8.57 1.66 -25.95
N SER A 617 -9.74 1.47 -26.54
CA SER A 617 -9.92 1.21 -27.95
C SER A 617 -10.33 2.52 -28.63
N ALA A 618 -9.41 3.10 -29.40
CA ALA A 618 -9.76 4.14 -30.38
C ALA A 618 -10.84 3.60 -31.34
N LYS A 619 -11.99 4.27 -31.43
CA LYS A 619 -12.85 4.19 -32.61
C LYS A 619 -12.30 5.19 -33.64
N PRO A 620 -11.96 4.80 -34.87
CA PRO A 620 -11.75 5.77 -35.94
C PRO A 620 -13.12 6.34 -36.33
N SER A 621 -13.22 7.67 -36.37
CA SER A 621 -14.34 8.37 -37.00
C SER A 621 -14.31 8.06 -38.49
N ARG A 622 -15.42 7.52 -39.02
CA ARG A 622 -15.65 7.46 -40.47
C ARG A 622 -15.99 8.86 -40.97
N SER A 623 -15.25 9.31 -41.98
CA SER A 623 -15.81 10.13 -43.07
C SER A 623 -16.77 9.26 -43.88
#